data_AF-A0A2E4PC21-F1
#
_entry.id   AF-A0A2E4PC21-F1
#
_cell.length_a   1.000
_cell.length_b   1.000
_cell.length_c   1.000
_cell.angle_alpha   90.00
_cell.angle_beta   90.00
_cell.angle_gamma   90.00
#
_symmetry.space_group_name_H-M   'P 1'
#
loop_
_entity.id
_entity.type
_entity.pdbx_description
1 polymer ?
#
loop_
_entity_poly.entity_id
_entity_poly.type
_entity_poly.pdbx_seq_one_letter_code
_entity_poly.pdbx_strand_id
1 'polypeptide(L)'
;MLNTEMENKQHQYTVKILGQLQQLFENGGEHTIAPEELKDNANAADFFHALANLAPAVIYNNLTGKKAGSLEFNHIANRLCFQNAHLPGKAQEEQPAGVTENGPTQ
;
A
#
# COMPACT_ATOMS: atom_id res chain seq x y z
N MET A 1 -15.08 -10.03 -17.71
CA MET A 1 -13.68 -10.09 -18.19
C MET A 1 -13.10 -8.67 -18.32
N LEU A 2 -12.98 -7.91 -17.22
CA LEU A 2 -12.46 -6.52 -17.26
C LEU A 2 -11.46 -6.21 -16.12
N ASN A 3 -11.16 -7.15 -15.22
CA ASN A 3 -10.32 -6.89 -14.04
C ASN A 3 -8.84 -7.30 -14.21
N THR A 4 -8.52 -8.12 -15.21
CA THR A 4 -7.18 -8.72 -15.34
C THR A 4 -6.11 -7.73 -15.81
N GLU A 5 -6.47 -6.65 -16.53
CA GLU A 5 -5.49 -5.67 -17.03
C GLU A 5 -5.03 -4.67 -15.95
N MET A 6 -5.91 -4.29 -15.03
CA MET A 6 -5.59 -3.31 -13.98
C MET A 6 -4.70 -3.91 -12.88
N GLU A 7 -5.01 -5.14 -12.45
CA GLU A 7 -4.14 -5.94 -11.59
C GLU A 7 -2.76 -6.12 -12.23
N ASN A 8 -2.71 -6.32 -13.55
CA ASN A 8 -1.48 -6.47 -14.29
C ASN A 8 -0.65 -5.17 -14.32
N LYS A 9 -1.27 -3.99 -14.51
CA LYS A 9 -0.53 -2.71 -14.48
C LYS A 9 -0.04 -2.35 -13.08
N GLN A 10 -0.86 -2.51 -12.05
CA GLN A 10 -0.43 -2.29 -10.66
C GLN A 10 0.74 -3.22 -10.31
N HIS A 11 0.65 -4.50 -10.66
CA HIS A 11 1.75 -5.44 -10.49
C HIS A 11 3.02 -5.03 -11.26
N GLN A 12 2.90 -4.65 -12.53
CA GLN A 12 4.04 -4.16 -13.34
C GLN A 12 4.73 -2.95 -12.69
N TYR A 13 3.95 -1.98 -12.18
CA TYR A 13 4.52 -0.82 -11.50
C TYR A 13 5.16 -1.20 -10.16
N THR A 14 4.52 -2.06 -9.37
CA THR A 14 5.07 -2.59 -8.12
C THR A 14 6.42 -3.26 -8.34
N VAL A 15 6.53 -4.16 -9.33
CA VAL A 15 7.80 -4.84 -9.64
C VAL A 15 8.90 -3.84 -10.03
N LYS A 16 8.57 -2.85 -10.87
CA LYS A 16 9.53 -1.82 -11.28
C LYS A 16 10.00 -0.97 -10.11
N ILE A 17 9.09 -0.55 -9.23
CA ILE A 17 9.40 0.25 -8.05
C ILE A 17 10.25 -0.56 -7.06
N LEU A 18 9.85 -1.80 -6.76
CA LEU A 18 10.59 -2.69 -5.86
C LEU A 18 12.02 -2.94 -6.35
N GLY A 19 12.21 -3.13 -7.65
CA GLY A 19 13.56 -3.29 -8.22
C GLY A 19 14.46 -2.08 -7.98
N GLN A 20 13.91 -0.86 -7.99
CA GLN A 20 14.68 0.35 -7.66
C GLN A 20 14.88 0.51 -6.15
N LEU A 21 13.86 0.18 -5.33
CA LEU A 21 14.00 0.22 -3.88
C LEU A 21 15.03 -0.78 -3.36
N GLN A 22 15.16 -1.95 -3.99
CA GLN A 22 16.20 -2.93 -3.64
C GLN A 22 17.61 -2.36 -3.80
N GLN A 23 17.84 -1.54 -4.83
CA GLN A 23 19.14 -0.91 -5.06
C GLN A 23 19.53 0.08 -3.95
N LEU A 24 18.56 0.63 -3.22
CA LEU A 24 18.85 1.47 -2.05
C LEU A 24 19.59 0.68 -0.95
N PHE A 25 19.51 -0.64 -0.93
CA PHE A 25 20.15 -1.49 0.09
C PHE A 25 21.33 -2.29 -0.46
N GLU A 26 21.68 -2.10 -1.73
CA GLU A 26 22.85 -2.73 -2.35
C GLU A 26 24.11 -1.90 -2.04
N ASN A 27 25.18 -2.59 -1.60
CA ASN A 27 26.43 -1.94 -1.22
C ASN A 27 27.11 -1.26 -2.43
N GLY A 28 27.56 -0.01 -2.24
CA GLY A 28 28.41 0.69 -3.22
C GLY A 28 27.67 1.60 -4.19
N GLY A 29 26.38 1.87 -3.98
CA GLY A 29 25.64 2.92 -4.68
C GLY A 29 25.83 4.31 -4.06
N GLU A 30 25.63 5.36 -4.86
CA GLU A 30 25.70 6.76 -4.40
C GLU A 30 24.60 7.12 -3.38
N HIS A 31 23.48 6.38 -3.41
CA HIS A 31 22.29 6.62 -2.59
C HIS A 31 21.95 5.40 -1.71
N THR A 32 22.94 4.58 -1.38
CA THR A 32 22.75 3.40 -0.54
C THR A 32 22.42 3.80 0.90
N ILE A 33 21.41 3.17 1.47
CA ILE A 33 21.02 3.18 2.88
C ILE A 33 21.52 1.88 3.49
N ALA A 34 22.30 1.97 4.56
CA ALA A 34 22.74 0.79 5.29
C ALA A 34 21.52 0.13 5.97
N PRO A 35 21.25 -1.17 5.77
CA PRO A 35 20.13 -1.85 6.45
C PRO A 35 20.17 -1.71 7.98
N GLU A 36 21.37 -1.56 8.55
CA GLU A 36 21.61 -1.29 9.96
C GLU A 36 21.00 0.03 10.44
N GLU A 37 20.95 1.06 9.58
CA GLU A 37 20.36 2.36 9.90
C GLU A 37 18.86 2.24 10.20
N LEU A 38 18.18 1.34 9.51
CA LEU A 38 16.74 1.08 9.67
C LEU A 38 16.41 0.15 10.86
N LYS A 39 17.42 -0.33 11.60
CA LYS A 39 17.18 -1.02 12.88
C LYS A 39 16.82 -0.03 14.00
N ASP A 40 17.17 1.25 13.83
CA ASP A 40 16.68 2.33 14.67
C ASP A 40 15.22 2.67 14.29
N ASN A 41 14.32 2.62 15.27
CA ASN A 41 12.89 2.87 15.06
C ASN A 41 12.60 4.29 14.55
N ALA A 42 13.41 5.29 14.90
CA ALA A 42 13.21 6.66 14.43
C ALA A 42 13.56 6.77 12.93
N ASN A 43 14.72 6.23 12.54
CA ASN A 43 15.15 6.21 11.14
C ASN A 43 14.22 5.38 10.26
N ALA A 44 13.74 4.24 10.77
CA ALA A 44 12.75 3.43 10.08
C ALA A 44 11.44 4.20 9.86
N ALA A 45 10.96 4.90 10.89
CA ALA A 45 9.76 5.72 10.78
C ALA A 45 9.94 6.85 9.75
N ASP A 46 11.08 7.53 9.76
CA ASP A 46 11.39 8.60 8.81
C ASP A 46 11.52 8.05 7.37
N PHE A 47 12.17 6.91 7.18
CA PHE A 47 12.28 6.24 5.89
C PHE A 47 10.90 5.87 5.33
N PHE A 48 10.06 5.20 6.13
CA PHE A 48 8.73 4.81 5.67
C PHE A 48 7.80 6.01 5.47
N HIS A 49 7.95 7.08 6.26
CA HIS A 49 7.23 8.32 6.03
C HIS A 49 7.64 8.98 4.70
N ALA A 50 8.94 9.06 4.43
CA ALA A 50 9.46 9.58 3.18
C ALA A 50 9.01 8.74 1.97
N LEU A 51 9.06 7.41 2.09
CA LEU A 51 8.67 6.47 1.05
C LEU A 51 7.16 6.47 0.77
N ALA A 52 6.33 6.52 1.82
CA ALA A 52 4.88 6.42 1.67
C ALA A 52 4.22 7.76 1.31
N ASN A 53 4.84 8.89 1.69
CA ASN A 53 4.22 10.20 1.53
C ASN A 53 5.11 11.22 0.81
N LEU A 54 6.28 11.56 1.35
CA LEU A 54 7.03 12.73 0.86
C LEU A 54 7.50 12.56 -0.57
N ALA A 55 8.20 11.47 -0.88
CA ALA A 55 8.69 11.20 -2.23
C ALA A 55 7.53 10.99 -3.23
N PRO A 56 6.50 10.19 -2.93
CA PRO A 56 5.33 10.07 -3.80
C PRO A 56 4.58 11.38 -4.04
N ALA A 57 4.43 12.24 -3.02
CA ALA A 57 3.77 13.54 -3.16
C ALA A 57 4.55 14.47 -4.10
N VAL A 58 5.88 14.50 -3.97
CA VAL A 58 6.77 15.25 -4.88
C VAL A 58 6.62 14.73 -6.31
N ILE A 59 6.70 13.41 -6.51
CA ILE A 59 6.56 12.81 -7.85
C ILE A 59 5.17 13.10 -8.43
N TYR A 60 4.11 12.96 -7.64
CA TYR A 60 2.73 13.24 -8.06
C TYR A 60 2.58 14.69 -8.56
N ASN A 61 3.11 15.66 -7.81
CA ASN A 61 3.06 17.06 -8.18
C ASN A 61 3.84 17.33 -9.47
N ASN A 62 5.04 16.77 -9.58
CA ASN A 62 5.89 16.94 -10.76
C ASN A 62 5.24 16.35 -12.02
N LEU A 63 4.62 15.18 -11.93
CA LEU A 63 4.01 14.50 -13.08
C LEU A 63 2.64 15.07 -13.48
N THR A 64 1.87 15.59 -12.53
CA THR A 64 0.49 16.07 -12.78
C THR A 64 0.36 17.59 -12.86
N GLY A 65 1.40 18.34 -12.50
CA GLY A 65 1.36 19.81 -12.39
C GLY A 65 0.52 20.31 -11.22
N LYS A 66 0.06 19.43 -10.33
CA LYS A 66 -0.69 19.80 -9.12
C LYS A 66 0.25 20.27 -8.01
N LYS A 67 -0.33 20.92 -7.01
CA LYS A 67 0.36 21.33 -5.77
C LYS A 67 -0.29 20.66 -4.57
N ALA A 68 -0.29 19.33 -4.56
CA ALA A 68 -0.80 18.56 -3.43
C ALA A 68 0.22 18.58 -2.29
N GLY A 69 -0.19 19.07 -1.12
CA GLY A 69 0.60 18.90 0.10
C GLY A 69 0.61 17.45 0.59
N SER A 70 1.45 17.12 1.58
CA SER A 70 1.54 15.77 2.17
C SER A 70 0.19 15.20 2.60
N LEU A 71 -0.65 16.01 3.25
CA LEU A 71 -1.97 15.58 3.72
C LEU A 71 -2.93 15.30 2.56
N GLU A 72 -2.96 16.19 1.56
CA GLU A 72 -3.81 16.04 0.38
C GLU A 72 -3.41 14.81 -0.44
N PHE A 73 -2.11 14.59 -0.62
CA PHE A 73 -1.61 13.38 -1.27
C PHE A 73 -2.01 12.12 -0.50
N ASN A 74 -1.93 12.13 0.83
CA ASN A 74 -2.38 11.00 1.65
C ASN A 74 -3.88 10.69 1.44
N HIS A 75 -4.73 11.71 1.33
CA HIS A 75 -6.15 11.50 1.02
C HIS A 75 -6.35 10.87 -0.36
N ILE A 76 -5.56 11.29 -1.36
CA ILE A 76 -5.59 10.69 -2.70
C ILE A 76 -5.14 9.22 -2.63
N ALA A 77 -4.02 8.94 -1.96
CA ALA A 77 -3.49 7.59 -1.82
C ALA A 77 -4.49 6.65 -1.11
N ASN A 78 -5.06 7.08 0.02
CA ASN A 78 -6.07 6.32 0.75
C ASN A 78 -7.32 6.04 -0.09
N ARG A 79 -7.76 7.03 -0.87
CA ARG A 79 -8.88 6.85 -1.82
C ARG A 79 -8.54 5.79 -2.87
N LEU A 80 -7.33 5.82 -3.42
CA LEU A 80 -6.87 4.80 -4.38
C LEU A 80 -6.80 3.41 -3.74
N CYS A 81 -6.31 3.29 -2.50
CA CYS A 81 -6.33 2.03 -1.77
C CYS A 81 -7.76 1.49 -1.62
N PHE A 82 -8.71 2.31 -1.20
CA PHE A 82 -10.11 1.89 -1.05
C PHE A 82 -10.76 1.48 -2.38
N GLN A 83 -10.50 2.25 -3.45
CA GLN A 83 -11.00 1.95 -4.79
C GLN A 83 -10.44 0.64 -5.34
N ASN A 84 -9.20 0.30 -5.00
CA ASN A 84 -8.53 -0.91 -5.48
C ASN A 84 -8.63 -2.11 -4.51
N ALA A 85 -9.15 -1.91 -3.28
CA ALA A 85 -9.31 -2.98 -2.28
C ALA A 85 -10.40 -4.02 -2.64
N HIS A 86 -11.17 -3.81 -3.70
CA HIS A 86 -12.29 -4.69 -4.09
C HIS A 86 -11.91 -5.94 -4.91
N LEU A 87 -10.66 -6.37 -4.91
CA LEU A 87 -10.22 -7.67 -5.44
C LEU A 87 -9.12 -8.22 -4.50
N PRO A 88 -9.37 -9.26 -3.67
CA PRO A 88 -9.97 -10.53 -4.07
C PRO A 88 -11.08 -11.08 -3.13
N GLY A 89 -12.05 -11.80 -3.72
CA GLY A 89 -12.89 -12.74 -3.00
C GLY A 89 -14.02 -12.12 -2.18
N LYS A 90 -15.25 -12.60 -2.40
CA LYS A 90 -16.36 -12.39 -1.47
C LYS A 90 -15.88 -12.80 -0.07
N ALA A 91 -15.73 -11.86 0.86
CA ALA A 91 -15.92 -12.20 2.25
C ALA A 91 -17.33 -12.79 2.33
N GLN A 92 -17.42 -14.10 2.54
CA GLN A 92 -18.69 -14.70 2.93
C GLN A 92 -19.06 -13.99 4.24
N GLU A 93 -20.12 -13.19 4.20
CA GLU A 93 -20.81 -12.76 5.41
C GLU A 93 -21.13 -14.03 6.18
N GLU A 94 -20.48 -14.21 7.34
CA GLU A 94 -20.92 -15.19 8.33
C GLU A 94 -22.36 -14.84 8.68
N GLN A 95 -23.31 -15.64 8.19
CA GLN A 95 -24.66 -15.62 8.72
C GLN A 95 -24.57 -16.06 10.19
N PRO A 96 -25.12 -15.30 11.15
CA PRO A 96 -25.13 -15.73 12.53
C PRO A 96 -25.94 -17.04 12.61
N ALA A 97 -25.32 -18.07 13.18
CA ALA A 97 -25.96 -19.36 13.40
C ALA A 97 -27.31 -19.15 14.07
N GLY A 98 -28.38 -19.52 13.37
CA GLY A 98 -29.74 -19.50 13.88
C GLY A 98 -29.79 -20.27 15.19
N VAL A 99 -30.27 -19.60 16.23
CA VAL A 99 -30.66 -20.21 17.49
C VAL A 99 -31.73 -21.25 17.19
N THR A 100 -31.38 -22.53 17.24
CA THR A 100 -32.39 -23.60 17.30
C THR A 100 -32.82 -23.73 18.75
N GLU A 101 -33.90 -23.01 19.08
CA GLU A 101 -34.77 -23.40 20.19
C GLU A 101 -35.25 -24.83 19.93
N ASN A 102 -34.94 -25.75 20.85
CA ASN A 102 -35.78 -26.91 21.11
C ASN A 102 -35.76 -27.17 22.61
N GLY A 103 -36.82 -26.70 23.27
CA GLY A 103 -37.11 -27.02 24.67
C GLY A 103 -37.38 -28.52 24.87
N PRO A 104 -37.32 -29.00 26.12
CA PRO A 104 -37.50 -30.42 26.41
C PRO A 104 -38.99 -30.76 26.40
N THR A 105 -39.40 -31.79 25.66
CA THR A 105 -40.74 -32.36 25.83
C THR A 105 -40.71 -33.88 25.75
N GLN A 106 -40.82 -34.46 26.96
CA GLN A 106 -41.28 -35.81 27.35
C GLN A 106 -40.38 -37.02 27.06
#